data_AF-A0A8B8TK62-F1
#
_entry.id   AF-A0A8B8TK62-F1
#
_cell.length_a   1.000
_cell.length_b   1.000
_cell.length_c   1.000
_cell.angle_alpha   90.00
_cell.angle_beta   90.00
_cell.angle_gamma   90.00
#
_symmetry.space_group_name_H-M   'P 1'
#
loop_
_entity.id
_entity.type
_entity.pdbx_description
1 polymer ?
#
loop_
_entity_poly.entity_id
_entity_poly.type
_entity_poly.pdbx_seq_one_letter_code
_entity_poly.pdbx_strand_id
1 'polypeptide(L)'
;MGVQHANEQVRWRLAHPGGRRRGNVRGALGGRRADARASSCELWSPAMAPAPPPAASFSTAEVQRRLAAGACWVRCGARLYDLTGFVRHHPGGEQLLRARAGQDVSADLDGPPHRHSANARLWLEQYYVGDLQGDPQGSMENGASDSANTQKTDPAMGPKLKVVDWDKDLVDWRKPLLWQVGHLGEKYNEWVHQPVTRPIRLFHSDLIEALSKTVWYSVPIIWVPLMLYLSWFYYRTLAQGNVRLFTTFTTEYSVAMPESVFPGLFLLGLFLWTLIEYLIHRFLFHMKPPSDSYYLIMLHFVMHGQHHKAPFDESRLVFPPVPASLVIAFFYVFLRLILPEAVGGTVFAGGLLGYVIYDMIHYYLHFGSPHRGSYLYSLKAHHVKHHFAHQQSGFGISTKIWDHFFHTLIPEESHPKMQ
;
A
#
# COMPACT_ATOMS: atom_id res chain seq x y z
N MET A 1 25.85 -14.07 53.75
CA MET A 1 25.05 -15.29 53.98
C MET A 1 23.74 -15.12 53.25
N GLY A 2 23.55 -15.90 52.19
CA GLY A 2 22.39 -15.80 51.31
C GLY A 2 21.16 -16.47 51.88
N VAL A 3 19.99 -16.04 51.43
CA VAL A 3 18.75 -16.81 51.54
C VAL A 3 18.05 -16.74 50.19
N GLN A 4 18.05 -17.89 49.53
CA GLN A 4 17.18 -18.25 48.41
C GLN A 4 15.75 -18.40 48.95
N HIS A 5 14.74 -17.95 48.20
CA HIS A 5 13.39 -18.45 48.36
C HIS A 5 12.89 -19.03 47.04
N ALA A 6 12.51 -20.30 47.13
CA ALA A 6 12.06 -21.16 46.07
C ALA A 6 10.56 -20.98 45.78
N ASN A 7 10.23 -21.30 44.54
CA ASN A 7 8.92 -21.55 43.96
C ASN A 7 8.13 -22.61 44.73
N GLU A 8 6.82 -22.43 44.90
CA GLU A 8 5.87 -23.53 45.01
C GLU A 8 4.55 -23.20 44.30
N GLN A 9 4.12 -24.15 43.47
CA GLN A 9 2.90 -24.14 42.67
C GLN A 9 1.68 -24.45 43.54
N VAL A 10 0.54 -23.83 43.22
CA VAL A 10 -0.77 -24.26 43.73
C VAL A 10 -1.69 -24.63 42.58
N ARG A 11 -2.16 -25.88 42.63
CA ARG A 11 -3.10 -26.55 41.74
C ARG A 11 -4.44 -26.67 42.47
N TRP A 12 -5.56 -26.31 41.84
CA TRP A 12 -6.89 -26.67 42.35
C TRP A 12 -7.76 -27.28 41.26
N ARG A 13 -8.47 -28.34 41.64
CA ARG A 13 -9.34 -29.20 40.83
C ARG A 13 -10.81 -28.96 41.19
N LEU A 14 -11.64 -29.00 40.14
CA LEU A 14 -12.98 -29.63 40.01
C LEU A 14 -14.20 -29.08 40.78
N ALA A 15 -15.30 -28.84 40.03
CA ALA A 15 -16.60 -29.51 40.25
C ALA A 15 -17.60 -29.26 39.08
N HIS A 16 -18.24 -30.34 38.61
CA HIS A 16 -19.47 -30.36 37.80
C HIS A 16 -20.70 -30.45 38.73
N PRO A 17 -21.91 -30.16 38.23
CA PRO A 17 -22.89 -31.26 38.14
C PRO A 17 -23.73 -31.28 36.84
N GLY A 18 -24.16 -32.50 36.44
CA GLY A 18 -25.18 -32.78 35.42
C GLY A 18 -26.59 -32.31 35.84
N GLY A 19 -27.65 -32.35 35.05
CA GLY A 19 -28.01 -33.01 33.79
C GLY A 19 -29.52 -33.30 33.86
N ARG A 20 -30.32 -32.95 32.84
CA ARG A 20 -31.69 -33.47 32.65
C ARG A 20 -32.12 -33.38 31.17
N ARG A 21 -32.76 -34.46 30.70
CA ARG A 21 -33.28 -34.74 29.35
C ARG A 21 -34.74 -34.25 29.15
N ARG A 22 -35.15 -34.30 27.87
CA ARG A 22 -36.50 -34.31 27.22
C ARG A 22 -36.92 -32.93 26.65
N GLY A 23 -37.47 -32.81 25.45
CA GLY A 23 -37.96 -33.83 24.51
C GLY A 23 -38.17 -33.25 23.10
N ASN A 24 -38.37 -34.19 22.18
CA ASN A 24 -38.62 -34.00 20.76
C ASN A 24 -40.10 -33.64 20.54
N VAL A 25 -40.40 -32.56 19.81
CA VAL A 25 -41.74 -32.30 19.26
C VAL A 25 -41.61 -31.77 17.84
N ARG A 26 -42.07 -32.59 16.89
CA ARG A 26 -42.42 -32.18 15.53
C ARG A 26 -43.70 -31.34 15.59
N GLY A 27 -43.70 -30.18 14.94
CA GLY A 27 -44.89 -29.37 14.71
C GLY A 27 -44.79 -28.71 13.34
N ALA A 28 -45.45 -29.32 12.36
CA ALA A 28 -45.71 -28.73 11.06
C ALA A 28 -46.83 -27.71 11.19
N LEU A 29 -46.62 -26.47 10.77
CA LEU A 29 -47.68 -25.51 10.47
C LEU A 29 -47.24 -24.67 9.26
N GLY A 30 -47.93 -24.89 8.15
CA GLY A 30 -47.81 -24.07 6.96
C GLY A 30 -48.37 -22.68 7.20
N GLY A 31 -47.66 -21.68 6.68
CA GLY A 31 -48.11 -20.30 6.64
C GLY A 31 -47.46 -19.61 5.46
N ARG A 32 -48.20 -19.51 4.35
CA ARG A 32 -47.87 -18.65 3.21
C ARG A 32 -47.78 -17.21 3.70
N ARG A 33 -46.64 -16.55 3.51
CA ARG A 33 -46.55 -15.09 3.42
C ARG A 33 -45.45 -14.66 2.44
N ALA A 34 -45.93 -14.00 1.39
CA ALA A 34 -45.37 -12.89 0.63
C ALA A 34 -43.89 -12.96 0.22
N ASP A 35 -43.71 -13.14 -1.10
CA ASP A 35 -42.55 -12.69 -1.86
C ASP A 35 -42.24 -11.22 -1.54
N ALA A 36 -41.14 -11.01 -0.83
CA ALA A 36 -40.39 -9.77 -0.86
C ALA A 36 -39.00 -10.12 -1.39
N ARG A 37 -38.73 -9.75 -2.65
CA ARG A 37 -37.38 -9.77 -3.24
C ARG A 37 -36.49 -8.82 -2.44
N ALA A 38 -35.87 -9.33 -1.38
CA ALA A 38 -34.68 -8.74 -0.81
C ALA A 38 -33.51 -9.14 -1.71
N SER A 39 -33.02 -8.18 -2.49
CA SER A 39 -31.76 -8.30 -3.22
C SER A 39 -30.65 -8.52 -2.18
N SER A 40 -30.20 -9.76 -2.05
CA SER A 40 -29.10 -10.12 -1.15
C SER A 40 -27.83 -9.40 -1.60
N CYS A 41 -27.35 -8.51 -0.74
CA CYS A 41 -26.01 -7.97 -0.77
C CYS A 41 -25.06 -9.17 -0.59
N GLU A 42 -24.43 -9.63 -1.66
CA GLU A 42 -23.38 -10.64 -1.59
C GLU A 42 -22.20 -10.05 -0.82
N LEU A 43 -22.13 -10.42 0.46
CA LEU A 43 -20.93 -10.30 1.28
C LEU A 43 -19.82 -11.09 0.59
N TRP A 44 -18.88 -10.34 0.01
CA TRP A 44 -17.62 -10.79 -0.55
C TRP A 44 -16.98 -11.89 0.34
N SER A 45 -17.03 -13.13 -0.12
CA SER A 45 -16.15 -14.18 0.38
C SER A 45 -14.75 -13.95 -0.19
N PRO A 46 -13.68 -13.95 0.62
CA PRO A 46 -12.33 -13.79 0.11
C PRO A 46 -11.96 -15.09 -0.62
N ALA A 47 -12.15 -15.11 -1.94
CA ALA A 47 -11.56 -16.16 -2.76
C ALA A 47 -10.03 -16.08 -2.57
N MET A 48 -9.47 -17.13 -1.98
CA MET A 48 -8.02 -17.38 -1.97
C MET A 48 -7.48 -17.18 -3.38
N ALA A 49 -6.39 -16.43 -3.53
CA ALA A 49 -5.60 -16.51 -4.75
C ALA A 49 -5.23 -18.00 -4.95
N PRO A 50 -5.59 -18.63 -6.08
CA PRO A 50 -5.28 -20.02 -6.31
C PRO A 50 -3.76 -20.20 -6.36
N ALA A 51 -3.27 -21.31 -5.81
CA ALA A 51 -1.89 -21.75 -6.00
C ALA A 51 -1.57 -21.84 -7.51
N PRO A 52 -0.32 -21.58 -7.95
CA PRO A 52 0.01 -21.65 -9.36
C PRO A 52 -0.30 -23.05 -9.91
N PRO A 53 -1.01 -23.17 -11.05
CA PRO A 53 -1.22 -24.46 -11.68
C PRO A 53 0.14 -25.06 -12.12
N PRO A 54 0.28 -26.40 -12.19
CA PRO A 54 1.46 -27.03 -12.77
C PRO A 54 1.67 -26.48 -14.19
N ALA A 55 2.93 -26.25 -14.60
CA ALA A 55 3.32 -25.55 -15.83
C ALA A 55 2.46 -25.99 -17.03
N ALA A 56 1.43 -25.19 -17.33
CA ALA A 56 0.45 -25.51 -18.33
C ALA A 56 0.98 -25.08 -19.69
N SER A 57 0.90 -25.96 -20.68
CA SER A 57 1.26 -25.60 -22.05
C SER A 57 0.01 -25.08 -22.79
N PHE A 58 0.08 -23.91 -23.42
CA PHE A 58 -1.04 -23.29 -24.14
C PHE A 58 -0.79 -23.24 -25.64
N SER A 59 -1.79 -23.54 -26.47
CA SER A 59 -1.68 -23.37 -27.92
C SER A 59 -1.93 -21.91 -28.33
N THR A 60 -1.38 -21.49 -29.47
CA THR A 60 -1.61 -20.15 -30.03
C THR A 60 -3.11 -19.85 -30.19
N ALA A 61 -3.91 -20.84 -30.57
CA ALA A 61 -5.35 -20.69 -30.71
C ALA A 61 -6.05 -20.40 -29.37
N GLU A 62 -5.61 -21.05 -28.28
CA GLU A 62 -6.15 -20.79 -26.94
C GLU A 62 -5.73 -19.40 -26.44
N VAL A 63 -4.49 -18.97 -26.69
CA VAL A 63 -4.05 -17.60 -26.37
C VAL A 63 -4.90 -16.58 -27.13
N GLN A 64 -5.10 -16.73 -28.44
CA GLN A 64 -5.93 -15.83 -29.24
C GLN A 64 -7.38 -15.77 -28.77
N ARG A 65 -7.96 -16.90 -28.37
CA ARG A 65 -9.30 -16.96 -27.79
C ARG A 65 -9.41 -16.13 -26.51
N ARG A 66 -8.41 -16.21 -25.63
CA ARG A 66 -8.37 -15.45 -24.37
C ARG A 66 -8.19 -13.95 -24.63
N LEU A 67 -7.33 -13.58 -25.55
CA LEU A 67 -7.16 -12.19 -25.98
C LEU A 67 -8.47 -11.62 -26.53
N ALA A 68 -9.19 -12.38 -27.36
CA ALA A 68 -10.50 -12.01 -27.89
C ALA A 68 -11.57 -11.86 -26.79
N ALA A 69 -11.45 -12.62 -25.69
CA ALA A 69 -12.29 -12.48 -24.50
C ALA A 69 -11.89 -11.29 -23.60
N GLY A 70 -10.90 -10.49 -23.99
CA GLY A 70 -10.45 -9.29 -23.27
C GLY A 70 -9.30 -9.53 -22.28
N ALA A 71 -8.72 -10.73 -22.25
CA ALA A 71 -7.52 -10.99 -21.46
C ALA A 71 -6.32 -10.22 -22.03
N CYS A 72 -5.41 -9.79 -21.16
CA CYS A 72 -4.16 -9.13 -21.55
C CYS A 72 -2.99 -10.06 -21.24
N TRP A 73 -2.77 -11.02 -22.13
CA TRP A 73 -1.64 -11.94 -22.03
C TRP A 73 -0.47 -11.39 -22.84
N VAL A 74 0.75 -11.52 -22.34
CA VAL A 74 1.99 -11.18 -23.06
C VAL A 74 2.95 -12.36 -23.03
N ARG A 75 3.90 -12.41 -23.96
CA ARG A 75 4.96 -13.42 -23.96
C ARG A 75 6.34 -12.82 -23.70
N CYS A 76 7.20 -13.56 -23.03
CA CYS A 76 8.64 -13.31 -23.03
C CYS A 76 9.35 -14.59 -23.48
N GLY A 77 9.76 -14.63 -24.75
CA GLY A 77 10.17 -15.87 -25.40
C GLY A 77 9.02 -16.90 -25.41
N ALA A 78 9.30 -18.10 -24.92
CA ALA A 78 8.32 -19.20 -24.83
C ALA A 78 7.35 -19.08 -23.64
N ARG A 79 7.59 -18.18 -22.68
CA ARG A 79 6.81 -18.08 -21.44
C ARG A 79 5.65 -17.11 -21.61
N LEU A 80 4.48 -17.48 -21.09
CA LEU A 80 3.24 -16.68 -21.13
C LEU A 80 2.92 -16.11 -19.75
N TYR A 81 2.47 -14.85 -19.75
CA TYR A 81 2.10 -14.12 -18.54
C TYR A 81 0.69 -13.52 -18.69
N ASP A 82 -0.19 -13.79 -17.72
CA ASP A 82 -1.52 -13.20 -17.67
C ASP A 82 -1.49 -11.89 -16.87
N LEU A 83 -1.44 -10.77 -17.59
CA LEU A 83 -1.42 -9.44 -16.99
C LEU A 83 -2.81 -8.82 -16.91
N THR A 84 -3.90 -9.56 -17.18
CA THR A 84 -5.27 -9.02 -17.23
C THR A 84 -5.64 -8.27 -15.95
N GLY A 85 -5.32 -8.83 -14.79
CA GLY A 85 -5.55 -8.19 -13.49
C GLY A 85 -4.54 -7.05 -13.18
N PHE A 86 -3.37 -7.07 -13.81
CA PHE A 86 -2.29 -6.10 -13.57
C PHE A 86 -2.35 -4.86 -14.47
N VAL A 87 -3.00 -4.94 -15.63
CA VAL A 87 -3.05 -3.86 -16.63
C VAL A 87 -3.35 -2.48 -16.04
N ARG A 88 -4.31 -2.38 -15.12
CA ARG A 88 -4.72 -1.11 -14.49
C ARG A 88 -3.68 -0.56 -13.52
N HIS A 89 -2.85 -1.43 -12.98
CA HIS A 89 -1.81 -1.14 -12.02
C HIS A 89 -0.44 -0.89 -12.68
N HIS A 90 -0.33 -1.12 -14.00
CA HIS A 90 0.92 -0.95 -14.72
C HIS A 90 1.38 0.53 -14.71
N PRO A 91 2.61 0.82 -14.24
CA PRO A 91 3.12 2.18 -14.12
C PRO A 91 3.22 2.96 -15.44
N GLY A 92 3.50 2.25 -16.54
CA GLY A 92 3.54 2.84 -17.88
C GLY A 92 2.16 3.22 -18.43
N GLY A 93 1.08 2.84 -17.73
CA GLY A 93 -0.31 3.04 -18.13
C GLY A 93 -0.92 1.79 -18.74
N GLU A 94 -2.25 1.68 -18.60
CA GLU A 94 -3.06 0.55 -19.09
C GLU A 94 -3.00 0.41 -20.62
N GLN A 95 -3.07 1.53 -21.34
CA GLN A 95 -3.11 1.54 -22.81
C GLN A 95 -1.85 0.90 -23.42
N LEU A 96 -0.68 1.12 -22.81
CA LEU A 96 0.58 0.58 -23.31
C LEU A 96 0.58 -0.96 -23.24
N LEU A 97 0.14 -1.51 -22.10
CA LEU A 97 0.13 -2.95 -21.89
C LEU A 97 -0.94 -3.63 -22.76
N ARG A 98 -2.12 -3.01 -22.91
CA ARG A 98 -3.17 -3.49 -23.81
C ARG A 98 -2.73 -3.50 -25.27
N ALA A 99 -1.96 -2.50 -25.71
CA ALA A 99 -1.42 -2.45 -27.08
C ALA A 99 -0.40 -3.57 -27.36
N ARG A 100 0.18 -4.16 -26.31
CA ARG A 100 1.14 -5.28 -26.37
C ARG A 100 0.51 -6.64 -26.09
N ALA A 101 -0.81 -6.71 -25.89
CA ALA A 101 -1.50 -7.97 -25.66
C ALA A 101 -1.29 -8.93 -26.86
N GLY A 102 -0.84 -10.14 -26.57
CA GLY A 102 -0.48 -11.18 -27.54
C GLY A 102 0.91 -11.06 -28.17
N GLN A 103 1.70 -10.04 -27.81
CA GLN A 103 3.03 -9.79 -28.38
C GLN A 103 4.16 -10.23 -27.44
N ASP A 104 5.36 -10.38 -28.00
CA ASP A 104 6.59 -10.54 -27.22
C ASP A 104 7.02 -9.21 -26.64
N VAL A 105 7.12 -9.15 -25.33
CA VAL A 105 7.56 -7.94 -24.62
C VAL A 105 8.98 -8.08 -24.10
N SER A 106 9.72 -9.13 -24.47
CA SER A 106 11.12 -9.33 -24.03
C SER A 106 11.98 -8.11 -24.32
N ALA A 107 11.87 -7.54 -25.53
CA ALA A 107 12.58 -6.32 -25.90
C ALA A 107 12.01 -5.07 -25.20
N ASP A 108 10.68 -4.98 -25.05
CA ASP A 108 10.04 -3.85 -24.37
C ASP A 108 10.45 -3.77 -22.87
N LEU A 109 10.82 -4.90 -22.23
CA LEU A 109 11.34 -4.92 -20.86
C LEU A 109 12.70 -4.24 -20.72
N ASP A 110 13.54 -4.34 -21.75
CA ASP A 110 14.85 -3.68 -21.82
C ASP A 110 14.77 -2.25 -22.38
N GLY A 111 13.64 -1.93 -23.01
CA GLY A 111 13.29 -0.62 -23.57
C GLY A 111 13.67 -0.49 -25.06
N PRO A 112 13.25 0.60 -25.72
CA PRO A 112 12.48 1.76 -25.22
C PRO A 112 10.99 1.45 -24.92
N PRO A 113 10.27 2.27 -24.10
CA PRO A 113 10.60 3.63 -23.66
C PRO A 113 11.33 3.73 -22.31
N HIS A 114 11.40 2.68 -21.50
CA HIS A 114 12.22 2.64 -20.29
C HIS A 114 12.64 1.21 -19.98
N ARG A 115 13.76 1.06 -19.26
CA ARG A 115 14.24 -0.24 -18.82
C ARG A 115 13.56 -0.61 -17.51
N HIS A 116 13.00 -1.80 -17.45
CA HIS A 116 12.40 -2.32 -16.22
C HIS A 116 13.51 -2.67 -15.21
N SER A 117 13.25 -2.52 -13.90
CA SER A 117 14.21 -2.88 -12.84
C SER A 117 14.35 -4.41 -12.70
N ALA A 118 15.37 -4.88 -11.98
CA ALA A 118 15.49 -6.30 -11.64
C ALA A 118 14.27 -6.80 -10.85
N ASN A 119 13.77 -5.99 -9.91
CA ASN A 119 12.53 -6.28 -9.17
C ASN A 119 11.31 -6.39 -10.09
N ALA A 120 11.16 -5.49 -11.06
CA ALA A 120 10.04 -5.56 -12.01
C ALA A 120 10.05 -6.86 -12.83
N ARG A 121 11.24 -7.38 -13.19
CA ARG A 121 11.37 -8.69 -13.86
C ARG A 121 11.02 -9.85 -12.93
N LEU A 122 11.55 -9.86 -11.70
CA LEU A 122 11.16 -10.85 -10.68
C LEU A 122 9.66 -10.82 -10.39
N TRP A 123 9.03 -9.67 -10.60
CA TRP A 123 7.63 -9.47 -10.34
C TRP A 123 6.73 -9.94 -11.47
N LEU A 124 7.17 -9.80 -12.73
CA LEU A 124 6.51 -10.39 -13.89
C LEU A 124 6.29 -11.91 -13.70
N GLU A 125 7.22 -12.59 -13.02
CA GLU A 125 7.14 -14.01 -12.70
C GLU A 125 5.89 -14.40 -11.89
N GLN A 126 5.30 -13.49 -11.12
CA GLN A 126 4.06 -13.75 -10.38
C GLN A 126 2.85 -13.98 -11.30
N TYR A 127 2.93 -13.49 -12.55
CA TYR A 127 1.87 -13.59 -13.54
C TYR A 127 2.10 -14.73 -14.53
N TYR A 128 3.14 -15.55 -14.33
CA TYR A 128 3.43 -16.69 -15.20
C TYR A 128 2.28 -17.70 -15.13
N VAL A 129 1.71 -18.03 -16.30
CA VAL A 129 0.62 -19.00 -16.41
C VAL A 129 1.06 -20.30 -17.05
N GLY A 130 2.17 -20.30 -17.81
CA GLY A 130 2.62 -21.46 -18.55
C GLY A 130 3.44 -21.12 -19.79
N ASP A 131 3.70 -22.11 -20.64
CA ASP A 131 4.52 -21.97 -21.84
C ASP A 131 3.67 -22.09 -23.11
N LEU A 132 4.10 -21.42 -24.19
CA LEU A 132 3.46 -21.51 -25.49
C LEU A 132 3.90 -22.81 -26.21
N GLN A 133 2.93 -23.62 -26.63
CA GLN A 133 3.18 -24.85 -27.39
C GLN A 133 3.76 -24.52 -28.77
N GLY A 134 4.89 -25.15 -29.09
CA GLY A 134 5.44 -25.16 -30.43
C GLY A 134 6.46 -24.07 -30.75
N ASP A 135 7.05 -23.40 -29.75
CA ASP A 135 8.23 -22.55 -29.99
C ASP A 135 9.49 -23.44 -30.00
N PRO A 136 10.16 -23.65 -31.15
CA PRO A 136 11.25 -24.60 -31.28
C PRO A 136 12.55 -24.02 -30.75
N GLN A 137 12.64 -23.77 -29.45
CA GLN A 137 13.91 -23.51 -28.76
C GLN A 137 13.76 -23.77 -27.25
N GLY A 138 13.65 -25.05 -26.90
CA GLY A 138 13.59 -25.45 -25.49
C GLY A 138 13.31 -26.92 -25.21
N SER A 139 13.76 -27.84 -26.06
CA SER A 139 13.83 -29.26 -25.71
C SER A 139 15.09 -29.90 -26.29
N MET A 140 16.14 -29.95 -25.48
CA MET A 140 17.17 -30.98 -25.59
C MET A 140 17.60 -31.40 -24.18
N GLU A 141 17.00 -32.50 -23.71
CA GLU A 141 17.66 -33.54 -22.90
C GLU A 141 18.83 -34.14 -23.72
N ASN A 142 19.91 -34.79 -23.25
CA ASN A 142 20.32 -35.43 -22.00
C ASN A 142 21.82 -35.83 -22.16
N GLY A 143 22.51 -36.17 -21.07
CA GLY A 143 23.53 -37.25 -21.10
C GLY A 143 25.01 -36.86 -21.17
N ALA A 144 25.79 -37.49 -20.29
CA ALA A 144 27.23 -37.33 -20.08
C ALA A 144 28.09 -38.00 -21.16
N SER A 145 29.24 -37.39 -21.46
CA SER A 145 30.49 -38.08 -21.81
C SER A 145 31.69 -37.15 -21.63
N ASP A 146 32.65 -37.59 -20.82
CA ASP A 146 33.95 -36.97 -20.59
C ASP A 146 34.76 -36.79 -21.89
N SER A 147 35.38 -35.62 -22.04
CA SER A 147 36.78 -35.49 -22.43
C SER A 147 37.28 -34.07 -22.20
N ALA A 148 38.37 -33.99 -21.43
CA ALA A 148 39.05 -32.78 -21.03
C ALA A 148 39.71 -32.07 -22.22
N ASN A 149 39.55 -30.74 -22.31
CA ASN A 149 40.72 -29.85 -22.36
C ASN A 149 40.36 -28.43 -21.90
N THR A 150 41.26 -27.91 -21.07
CA THR A 150 41.30 -26.66 -20.31
C THR A 150 41.19 -25.38 -21.15
N GLN A 151 40.29 -24.48 -20.78
CA GLN A 151 40.58 -23.04 -20.76
C GLN A 151 39.68 -22.32 -19.73
N LYS A 152 40.33 -21.78 -18.70
CA LYS A 152 39.73 -20.98 -17.62
C LYS A 152 39.17 -19.66 -18.17
N THR A 153 37.87 -19.45 -18.04
CA THR A 153 37.24 -18.14 -17.92
C THR A 153 36.11 -18.23 -16.90
N ASP A 154 36.07 -17.27 -15.98
CA ASP A 154 35.19 -17.22 -14.81
C ASP A 154 33.69 -17.38 -15.16
N PRO A 155 32.90 -18.15 -14.40
CA PRO A 155 31.47 -18.22 -14.61
C PRO A 155 30.82 -16.97 -13.98
N ALA A 156 30.38 -16.06 -14.83
CA ALA A 156 29.37 -15.08 -14.46
C ALA A 156 28.14 -15.83 -13.92
N MET A 157 27.81 -15.59 -12.65
CA MET A 157 26.53 -15.96 -12.04
C MET A 157 25.41 -15.25 -12.80
N GLY A 158 24.87 -15.93 -13.83
CA GLY A 158 23.55 -15.61 -14.34
C GLY A 158 22.52 -15.83 -13.21
N PRO A 159 21.55 -14.92 -13.02
CA PRO A 159 20.59 -15.07 -11.94
C PRO A 159 19.73 -16.31 -12.19
N LYS A 160 19.97 -17.37 -11.41
CA LYS A 160 19.06 -18.52 -11.32
C LYS A 160 17.76 -18.04 -10.66
N LEU A 161 16.81 -17.77 -11.53
CA LEU A 161 15.43 -17.41 -11.25
C LEU A 161 14.78 -18.48 -10.35
N LYS A 162 14.58 -18.18 -9.07
CA LYS A 162 13.73 -18.98 -8.18
C LYS A 162 12.32 -18.42 -8.24
N VAL A 163 11.38 -19.19 -8.78
CA VAL A 163 9.95 -19.01 -8.53
C VAL A 163 9.75 -18.85 -7.02
N VAL A 164 9.09 -17.78 -6.58
CA VAL A 164 8.89 -17.49 -5.15
C VAL A 164 8.05 -18.62 -4.54
N ASP A 165 8.70 -19.51 -3.80
CA ASP A 165 8.06 -20.58 -3.07
C ASP A 165 7.46 -20.01 -1.79
N TRP A 166 6.18 -19.67 -1.84
CA TRP A 166 5.46 -19.02 -0.74
C TRP A 166 5.37 -19.90 0.52
N ASP A 167 5.49 -21.23 0.39
CA ASP A 167 5.53 -22.14 1.54
C ASP A 167 6.90 -22.09 2.25
N LYS A 168 7.91 -21.43 1.66
CA LYS A 168 9.23 -21.16 2.23
C LYS A 168 9.49 -19.69 2.57
N ASP A 169 8.47 -18.84 2.51
CA ASP A 169 8.61 -17.44 2.93
C ASP A 169 8.85 -17.36 4.46
N LEU A 170 9.37 -16.22 4.92
CA LEU A 170 9.67 -15.96 6.33
C LEU A 170 8.41 -15.84 7.20
N VAL A 171 7.23 -15.74 6.58
CA VAL A 171 5.94 -15.69 7.24
C VAL A 171 5.00 -16.76 6.71
N ASP A 172 4.11 -17.24 7.58
CA ASP A 172 3.00 -18.11 7.20
C ASP A 172 1.84 -17.25 6.66
N TRP A 173 1.72 -17.22 5.34
CA TRP A 173 0.69 -16.48 4.62
C TRP A 173 -0.74 -17.00 4.82
N ARG A 174 -0.93 -18.15 5.47
CA ARG A 174 -2.24 -18.69 5.83
C ARG A 174 -2.73 -18.10 7.15
N LYS A 175 -1.85 -17.43 7.90
CA LYS A 175 -2.15 -16.80 9.18
C LYS A 175 -2.08 -15.27 9.08
N PRO A 176 -2.72 -14.54 10.02
CA PRO A 176 -2.62 -13.09 10.07
C PRO A 176 -1.18 -12.61 10.29
N LEU A 177 -0.76 -11.58 9.57
CA LEU A 177 0.64 -11.18 9.46
C LEU A 177 1.14 -10.35 10.65
N LEU A 178 0.27 -9.56 11.29
CA LEU A 178 0.70 -8.53 12.25
C LEU A 178 1.52 -9.10 13.42
N TRP A 179 1.13 -10.26 13.94
CA TRP A 179 1.84 -10.92 15.04
C TRP A 179 3.07 -11.71 14.59
N GLN A 180 3.22 -11.95 13.28
CA GLN A 180 4.36 -12.66 12.71
C GLN A 180 5.51 -11.70 12.41
N VAL A 181 5.22 -10.52 11.86
CA VAL A 181 6.25 -9.60 11.33
C VAL A 181 7.25 -9.14 12.38
N GLY A 182 6.85 -8.98 13.64
CA GLY A 182 7.76 -8.59 14.71
C GLY A 182 8.86 -9.62 14.99
N HIS A 183 8.67 -10.89 14.62
CA HIS A 183 9.68 -11.94 14.79
C HIS A 183 10.72 -11.98 13.65
N LEU A 184 10.55 -11.18 12.59
CA LEU A 184 11.45 -11.17 11.44
C LEU A 184 12.81 -10.54 11.75
N GLY A 185 12.86 -9.66 12.76
CA GLY A 185 14.08 -8.98 13.20
C GLY A 185 14.84 -8.33 12.05
N GLU A 186 16.11 -8.70 11.87
CA GLU A 186 17.00 -8.14 10.83
C GLU A 186 16.48 -8.36 9.41
N LYS A 187 15.71 -9.43 9.17
CA LYS A 187 15.16 -9.76 7.85
C LYS A 187 13.95 -8.91 7.48
N TYR A 188 13.37 -8.20 8.45
CA TYR A 188 12.15 -7.42 8.25
C TYR A 188 12.29 -6.37 7.15
N ASN A 189 13.38 -5.60 7.18
CA ASN A 189 13.55 -4.47 6.28
C ASN A 189 13.63 -4.90 4.82
N GLU A 190 14.30 -6.01 4.53
CA GLU A 190 14.32 -6.55 3.17
C GLU A 190 12.95 -7.15 2.79
N TRP A 191 12.35 -7.92 3.70
CA TRP A 191 11.09 -8.61 3.46
C TRP A 191 9.90 -7.68 3.19
N VAL A 192 9.79 -6.56 3.95
CA VAL A 192 8.65 -5.63 3.84
C VAL A 192 8.66 -4.87 2.51
N HIS A 193 9.85 -4.66 1.96
CA HIS A 193 10.11 -3.93 0.72
C HIS A 193 10.10 -4.81 -0.54
N GLN A 194 9.67 -6.05 -0.41
CA GLN A 194 9.42 -6.98 -1.51
C GLN A 194 7.90 -7.09 -1.74
N PRO A 195 7.33 -6.33 -2.69
CA PRO A 195 5.89 -6.23 -2.87
C PRO A 195 5.23 -7.54 -3.28
N VAL A 196 3.98 -7.73 -2.86
CA VAL A 196 3.10 -8.83 -3.23
C VAL A 196 1.78 -8.31 -3.82
N THR A 197 1.17 -9.11 -4.67
CA THR A 197 -0.08 -8.79 -5.39
C THR A 197 -1.33 -9.35 -4.72
N ARG A 198 -1.14 -10.15 -3.65
CA ARG A 198 -2.23 -10.76 -2.90
C ARG A 198 -2.73 -9.85 -1.78
N PRO A 199 -4.03 -9.93 -1.44
CA PRO A 199 -4.54 -9.32 -0.22
C PRO A 199 -3.83 -9.87 1.02
N ILE A 200 -3.65 -9.00 2.01
CA ILE A 200 -3.06 -9.36 3.29
C ILE A 200 -4.08 -9.29 4.42
N ARG A 201 -3.94 -10.23 5.36
CA ARG A 201 -4.74 -10.27 6.58
C ARG A 201 -3.87 -9.87 7.76
N LEU A 202 -4.31 -8.92 8.57
CA LEU A 202 -3.54 -8.43 9.73
C LEU A 202 -3.99 -9.10 11.02
N PHE A 203 -5.29 -9.32 11.22
CA PHE A 203 -5.85 -9.77 12.49
C PHE A 203 -6.54 -11.14 12.40
N HIS A 204 -6.58 -11.86 13.52
CA HIS A 204 -7.33 -13.12 13.63
C HIS A 204 -8.84 -12.88 13.60
N SER A 205 -9.32 -11.86 14.33
CA SER A 205 -10.74 -11.51 14.38
C SER A 205 -11.21 -10.85 13.09
N ASP A 206 -12.31 -11.33 12.52
CA ASP A 206 -12.94 -10.74 11.33
C ASP A 206 -13.41 -9.30 11.58
N LEU A 207 -13.84 -8.99 12.81
CA LEU A 207 -14.27 -7.64 13.17
C LEU A 207 -13.09 -6.66 13.13
N ILE A 208 -11.96 -7.01 13.77
CA ILE A 208 -10.78 -6.12 13.81
C ILE A 208 -10.14 -6.03 12.43
N GLU A 209 -10.14 -7.14 11.68
CA GLU A 209 -9.71 -7.15 10.29
C GLU A 209 -10.55 -6.20 9.43
N ALA A 210 -11.88 -6.21 9.58
CA ALA A 210 -12.77 -5.28 8.89
C ALA A 210 -12.50 -3.81 9.28
N LEU A 211 -12.29 -3.53 10.56
CA LEU A 211 -11.95 -2.17 11.04
C LEU A 211 -10.58 -1.68 10.55
N SER A 212 -9.68 -2.59 10.19
CA SER A 212 -8.37 -2.24 9.62
C SER A 212 -8.41 -1.90 8.13
N LYS A 213 -9.55 -2.13 7.46
CA LYS A 213 -9.75 -1.88 6.04
C LYS A 213 -10.50 -0.57 5.85
N THR A 214 -9.95 0.29 4.99
CA THR A 214 -10.47 1.64 4.77
C THR A 214 -10.71 1.87 3.29
N VAL A 215 -11.95 2.23 2.95
CA VAL A 215 -12.32 2.64 1.59
C VAL A 215 -11.92 4.09 1.35
N TRP A 216 -11.42 4.40 0.15
CA TRP A 216 -10.86 5.72 -0.17
C TRP A 216 -11.84 6.88 0.09
N TYR A 217 -13.12 6.71 -0.26
CA TYR A 217 -14.13 7.76 -0.12
C TYR A 217 -14.49 8.07 1.35
N SER A 218 -14.08 7.23 2.31
CA SER A 218 -14.28 7.54 3.73
C SER A 218 -13.50 8.78 4.17
N VAL A 219 -12.31 9.01 3.60
CA VAL A 219 -11.46 10.17 3.89
C VAL A 219 -12.20 11.48 3.58
N PRO A 220 -12.67 11.74 2.33
CA PRO A 220 -13.39 12.98 2.07
C PRO A 220 -14.73 13.06 2.81
N ILE A 221 -15.48 11.95 2.97
CA ILE A 221 -16.76 11.96 3.69
C ILE A 221 -16.62 12.41 5.14
N ILE A 222 -15.54 12.00 5.82
CA ILE A 222 -15.31 12.32 7.24
C ILE A 222 -14.68 13.69 7.38
N TRP A 223 -13.61 13.96 6.63
CA TRP A 223 -12.75 15.11 6.89
C TRP A 223 -13.17 16.38 6.18
N VAL A 224 -13.84 16.31 5.02
CA VAL A 224 -14.31 17.52 4.30
C VAL A 224 -15.39 18.26 5.11
N PRO A 225 -16.44 17.61 5.66
CA PRO A 225 -17.41 18.32 6.49
C PRO A 225 -16.77 18.97 7.73
N LEU A 226 -15.82 18.27 8.37
CA LEU A 226 -15.08 18.83 9.52
C LEU A 226 -14.26 20.06 9.10
N MET A 227 -13.52 19.96 7.99
CA MET A 227 -12.74 21.07 7.44
C MET A 227 -13.62 22.27 7.10
N LEU A 228 -14.78 22.06 6.47
CA LEU A 228 -15.73 23.12 6.13
C LEU A 228 -16.32 23.78 7.38
N TYR A 229 -16.70 22.99 8.37
CA TYR A 229 -17.20 23.49 9.66
C TYR A 229 -16.15 24.34 10.38
N LEU A 230 -14.92 23.84 10.50
CA LEU A 230 -13.83 24.57 11.15
C LEU A 230 -13.47 25.85 10.38
N SER A 231 -13.45 25.78 9.05
CA SER A 231 -13.23 26.96 8.19
C SER A 231 -14.27 28.04 8.44
N TRP A 232 -15.56 27.66 8.44
CA TRP A 232 -16.64 28.58 8.76
C TRP A 232 -16.54 29.15 10.18
N PHE A 233 -16.29 28.28 11.17
CA PHE A 233 -16.20 28.67 12.58
C PHE A 233 -15.09 29.70 12.79
N TYR A 234 -13.87 29.44 12.32
CA TYR A 234 -12.74 30.35 12.51
C TYR A 234 -12.83 31.61 11.65
N TYR A 235 -13.44 31.55 10.46
CA TYR A 235 -13.78 32.75 9.70
C TYR A 235 -14.68 33.67 10.53
N ARG A 236 -15.75 33.12 11.14
CA ARG A 236 -16.66 33.87 12.01
C ARG A 236 -15.95 34.43 13.25
N THR A 237 -15.01 33.70 13.84
CA THR A 237 -14.21 34.18 14.98
C THR A 237 -13.32 35.36 14.58
N LEU A 238 -12.67 35.31 13.41
CA LEU A 238 -11.88 36.44 12.89
C LEU A 238 -12.76 37.66 12.57
N ALA A 239 -13.93 37.43 11.98
CA ALA A 239 -14.90 38.48 11.63
C ALA A 239 -15.43 39.26 12.85
N GLN A 240 -15.36 38.68 14.06
CA GLN A 240 -15.70 39.40 15.30
C GLN A 240 -14.70 40.50 15.66
N GLY A 241 -13.51 40.54 15.05
CA GLY A 241 -12.50 41.58 15.26
C GLY A 241 -11.77 41.52 16.61
N ASN A 242 -12.05 40.51 17.43
CA ASN A 242 -11.49 40.35 18.77
C ASN A 242 -10.19 39.54 18.81
N VAL A 243 -9.74 39.02 17.67
CA VAL A 243 -8.54 38.17 17.57
C VAL A 243 -7.31 39.05 17.52
N ARG A 244 -6.38 38.83 18.44
CA ARG A 244 -5.10 39.54 18.51
C ARG A 244 -3.94 38.56 18.60
N LEU A 245 -2.88 38.80 17.83
CA LEU A 245 -1.60 38.10 17.98
C LEU A 245 -0.85 38.60 19.21
N PHE A 246 0.04 37.75 19.73
CA PHE A 246 0.98 38.04 20.82
C PHE A 246 0.37 38.38 22.19
N THR A 247 -0.95 38.34 22.35
CA THR A 247 -1.61 38.58 23.64
C THR A 247 -1.12 37.66 24.76
N THR A 248 -0.69 36.44 24.42
CA THR A 248 -0.10 35.48 25.37
C THR A 248 1.30 35.91 25.87
N PHE A 249 2.04 36.70 25.09
CA PHE A 249 3.42 37.12 25.41
C PHE A 249 3.50 38.57 25.90
N THR A 250 2.73 39.47 25.31
CA THR A 250 2.70 40.90 25.66
C THR A 250 1.40 41.56 25.21
N THR A 251 0.83 42.41 26.06
CA THR A 251 -0.35 43.21 25.72
C THR A 251 0.00 44.50 24.98
N GLU A 252 1.26 44.93 25.01
CA GLU A 252 1.70 46.23 24.46
C GLU A 252 1.87 46.21 22.93
N TYR A 253 2.21 45.05 22.35
CA TYR A 253 2.43 44.88 20.92
C TYR A 253 1.40 43.96 20.25
N SER A 254 0.19 43.85 20.82
CA SER A 254 -0.83 42.98 20.29
C SER A 254 -1.34 43.47 18.93
N VAL A 255 -1.21 42.65 17.88
CA VAL A 255 -1.65 43.00 16.51
C VAL A 255 -3.03 42.41 16.25
N ALA A 256 -4.00 43.26 15.89
CA ALA A 256 -5.34 42.80 15.52
C ALA A 256 -5.31 42.02 14.20
N MET A 257 -5.98 40.87 14.16
CA MET A 257 -6.07 40.01 12.99
C MET A 257 -7.42 40.22 12.28
N PRO A 258 -7.46 40.94 11.15
CA PRO A 258 -8.70 41.11 10.39
C PRO A 258 -9.11 39.81 9.69
N GLU A 259 -10.38 39.66 9.35
CA GLU A 259 -10.90 38.50 8.61
C GLU A 259 -10.21 38.28 7.25
N SER A 260 -9.65 39.33 6.64
CA SER A 260 -8.92 39.26 5.38
C SER A 260 -7.65 38.39 5.42
N VAL A 261 -7.13 38.08 6.61
CA VAL A 261 -5.98 37.16 6.75
C VAL A 261 -6.37 35.69 6.58
N PHE A 262 -7.66 35.36 6.62
CA PHE A 262 -8.16 33.99 6.58
C PHE A 262 -7.63 33.21 5.36
N PRO A 263 -7.72 33.70 4.10
CA PRO A 263 -7.23 32.95 2.95
C PRO A 263 -5.73 32.69 3.01
N GLY A 264 -4.94 33.66 3.50
CA GLY A 264 -3.49 33.52 3.64
C GLY A 264 -3.11 32.46 4.67
N LEU A 265 -3.76 32.45 5.84
CA LEU A 265 -3.53 31.44 6.87
C LEU A 265 -4.00 30.04 6.44
N PHE A 266 -5.11 29.97 5.71
CA PHE A 266 -5.62 28.71 5.18
C PHE A 266 -4.65 28.12 4.15
N LEU A 267 -4.16 28.94 3.20
CA LEU A 267 -3.16 28.53 2.22
C LEU A 267 -1.81 28.18 2.88
N LEU A 268 -1.43 28.89 3.96
CA LEU A 268 -0.26 28.52 4.76
C LEU A 268 -0.43 27.13 5.37
N GLY A 269 -1.59 26.82 5.94
CA GLY A 269 -1.90 25.48 6.44
C GLY A 269 -1.78 24.40 5.37
N LEU A 270 -2.35 24.64 4.19
CA LEU A 270 -2.26 23.74 3.04
C LEU A 270 -0.80 23.53 2.59
N PHE A 271 0.00 24.59 2.56
CA PHE A 271 1.42 24.52 2.23
C PHE A 271 2.22 23.76 3.30
N LEU A 272 2.01 24.05 4.59
CA LEU A 272 2.66 23.37 5.71
C LEU A 272 2.35 21.87 5.72
N TRP A 273 1.13 21.48 5.31
CA TRP A 273 0.82 20.06 5.14
C TRP A 273 1.80 19.36 4.20
N THR A 274 2.19 19.98 3.07
CA THR A 274 3.13 19.34 2.14
C THR A 274 4.49 19.06 2.78
N LEU A 275 4.91 19.90 3.73
CA LEU A 275 6.12 19.66 4.53
C LEU A 275 5.91 18.54 5.54
N ILE A 276 4.78 18.55 6.26
CA ILE A 276 4.41 17.51 7.22
C ILE A 276 4.33 16.14 6.54
N GLU A 277 3.70 16.07 5.37
CA GLU A 277 3.67 14.90 4.49
C GLU A 277 5.08 14.37 4.25
N TYR A 278 5.99 15.22 3.76
CA TYR A 278 7.36 14.83 3.49
C TYR A 278 8.08 14.31 4.76
N LEU A 279 7.94 15.01 5.89
CA LEU A 279 8.59 14.64 7.14
C LEU A 279 8.05 13.33 7.70
N ILE A 280 6.73 13.14 7.71
CA ILE A 280 6.10 11.90 8.16
C ILE A 280 6.50 10.76 7.23
N HIS A 281 6.41 10.95 5.91
CA HIS A 281 6.74 9.90 4.96
C HIS A 281 8.21 9.48 5.08
N ARG A 282 9.14 10.44 5.19
CA ARG A 282 10.57 10.14 5.31
C ARG A 282 10.97 9.57 6.67
N PHE A 283 10.58 10.21 7.76
CA PHE A 283 11.15 9.91 9.09
C PHE A 283 10.29 8.97 9.92
N LEU A 284 8.98 8.89 9.68
CA LEU A 284 8.08 8.01 10.42
C LEU A 284 7.70 6.77 9.60
N PHE A 285 7.27 6.96 8.35
CA PHE A 285 6.82 5.85 7.50
C PHE A 285 7.98 5.03 6.93
N HIS A 286 9.13 5.66 6.67
CA HIS A 286 10.38 5.00 6.26
C HIS A 286 11.41 4.88 7.41
N MET A 287 10.94 4.90 8.67
CA MET A 287 11.82 4.62 9.79
C MET A 287 12.40 3.20 9.69
N LYS A 288 13.66 3.01 10.08
CA LYS A 288 14.26 1.68 10.21
C LYS A 288 14.08 1.20 11.65
N PRO A 289 13.08 0.35 11.96
CA PRO A 289 12.89 -0.11 13.32
C PRO A 289 14.11 -0.94 13.77
N PRO A 290 14.53 -0.83 15.05
CA PRO A 290 15.54 -1.71 15.61
C PRO A 290 15.14 -3.18 15.45
N SER A 291 16.09 -4.03 15.01
CA SER A 291 15.84 -5.45 14.70
C SER A 291 15.50 -6.30 15.93
N ASP A 292 15.83 -5.82 17.12
CA ASP A 292 15.51 -6.44 18.41
C ASP A 292 14.13 -6.03 18.95
N SER A 293 13.49 -5.02 18.35
CA SER A 293 12.22 -4.47 18.83
C SER A 293 11.01 -5.02 18.07
N TYR A 294 10.44 -6.08 18.63
CA TYR A 294 9.21 -6.72 18.12
C TYR A 294 8.09 -5.70 17.84
N TYR A 295 7.80 -4.82 18.80
CA TYR A 295 6.69 -3.88 18.71
C TYR A 295 6.94 -2.70 17.75
N LEU A 296 8.19 -2.23 17.61
CA LEU A 296 8.49 -1.16 16.65
C LEU A 296 8.41 -1.68 15.21
N ILE A 297 8.80 -2.93 14.97
CA ILE A 297 8.61 -3.59 13.67
C ILE A 297 7.11 -3.68 13.34
N MET A 298 6.28 -4.12 14.29
CA MET A 298 4.82 -4.14 14.11
C MET A 298 4.25 -2.75 13.82
N LEU A 299 4.69 -1.74 14.57
CA LEU A 299 4.23 -0.35 14.41
C LEU A 299 4.57 0.18 13.01
N HIS A 300 5.82 0.00 12.55
CA HIS A 300 6.22 0.34 11.19
C HIS A 300 5.34 -0.37 10.15
N PHE A 301 5.09 -1.67 10.34
CA PHE A 301 4.26 -2.45 9.42
C PHE A 301 2.84 -1.90 9.31
N VAL A 302 2.20 -1.54 10.42
CA VAL A 302 0.83 -0.99 10.40
C VAL A 302 0.80 0.43 9.81
N MET A 303 1.81 1.27 10.08
CA MET A 303 1.81 2.65 9.58
C MET A 303 2.05 2.74 8.07
N HIS A 304 3.02 1.99 7.53
CA HIS A 304 3.38 2.09 6.11
C HIS A 304 3.95 0.81 5.49
N GLY A 305 4.57 -0.06 6.28
CA GLY A 305 5.18 -1.29 5.76
C GLY A 305 4.18 -2.22 5.05
N GLN A 306 2.93 -2.29 5.52
CA GLN A 306 1.87 -3.05 4.87
C GLN A 306 1.55 -2.53 3.46
N HIS A 307 1.67 -1.22 3.25
CA HIS A 307 1.42 -0.58 1.97
C HIS A 307 2.54 -0.87 0.97
N HIS A 308 3.81 -0.80 1.38
CA HIS A 308 4.92 -1.27 0.54
C HIS A 308 4.88 -2.77 0.27
N LYS A 309 4.41 -3.55 1.26
CA LYS A 309 4.29 -5.00 1.10
C LYS A 309 3.16 -5.37 0.15
N ALA A 310 2.01 -4.69 0.22
CA ALA A 310 0.84 -4.97 -0.62
C ALA A 310 0.30 -3.68 -1.28
N PRO A 311 1.04 -3.09 -2.23
CA PRO A 311 0.71 -1.76 -2.79
C PRO A 311 -0.54 -1.74 -3.68
N PHE A 312 -1.13 -2.90 -3.96
CA PHE A 312 -2.37 -3.05 -4.73
C PHE A 312 -3.58 -3.43 -3.87
N ASP A 313 -3.42 -3.52 -2.55
CA ASP A 313 -4.56 -3.67 -1.65
C ASP A 313 -5.25 -2.32 -1.48
N GLU A 314 -6.32 -2.10 -2.26
CA GLU A 314 -7.13 -0.88 -2.24
C GLU A 314 -7.65 -0.52 -0.83
N SER A 315 -7.82 -1.53 0.03
CA SER A 315 -8.37 -1.34 1.38
C SER A 315 -7.33 -0.96 2.44
N ARG A 316 -6.04 -0.96 2.07
CA ARG A 316 -4.91 -0.76 3.00
C ARG A 316 -3.94 0.33 2.55
N LEU A 317 -4.42 1.26 1.73
CA LEU A 317 -3.64 2.42 1.28
C LEU A 317 -3.93 3.66 2.13
N VAL A 318 -5.18 4.10 2.17
CA VAL A 318 -5.55 5.34 2.88
C VAL A 318 -5.47 5.16 4.38
N PHE A 319 -5.12 6.22 5.10
CA PHE A 319 -4.91 6.11 6.54
C PHE A 319 -6.26 5.95 7.28
N PRO A 320 -6.44 4.90 8.10
CA PRO A 320 -7.75 4.64 8.71
C PRO A 320 -8.23 5.81 9.60
N PRO A 321 -9.51 6.21 9.57
CA PRO A 321 -9.98 7.43 10.24
C PRO A 321 -9.77 7.46 11.76
N VAL A 322 -9.86 6.30 12.44
CA VAL A 322 -9.67 6.21 13.89
C VAL A 322 -8.22 6.56 14.30
N PRO A 323 -7.17 5.87 13.81
CA PRO A 323 -5.80 6.29 14.08
C PRO A 323 -5.47 7.66 13.48
N ALA A 324 -6.02 8.03 12.32
CA ALA A 324 -5.89 9.37 11.76
C ALA A 324 -6.37 10.46 12.74
N SER A 325 -7.50 10.23 13.41
CA SER A 325 -8.07 11.18 14.37
C SER A 325 -7.14 11.50 15.55
N LEU A 326 -6.31 10.54 15.99
CA LEU A 326 -5.34 10.75 17.06
C LEU A 326 -4.22 11.69 16.60
N VAL A 327 -3.71 11.49 15.38
CA VAL A 327 -2.67 12.34 14.78
C VAL A 327 -3.22 13.73 14.49
N ILE A 328 -4.43 13.81 13.94
CA ILE A 328 -5.13 15.07 13.65
C ILE A 328 -5.41 15.83 14.95
N ALA A 329 -5.87 15.17 16.01
CA ALA A 329 -6.08 15.79 17.31
C ALA A 329 -4.77 16.30 17.94
N PHE A 330 -3.68 15.54 17.80
CA PHE A 330 -2.35 16.00 18.23
C PHE A 330 -1.95 17.31 17.55
N PHE A 331 -2.06 17.41 16.22
CA PHE A 331 -1.74 18.64 15.49
C PHE A 331 -2.69 19.79 15.82
N TYR A 332 -3.98 19.50 16.02
CA TYR A 332 -4.96 20.49 16.46
C TYR A 332 -4.58 21.09 17.81
N VAL A 333 -4.33 20.25 18.82
CA VAL A 333 -3.93 20.68 20.17
C VAL A 333 -2.59 21.41 20.13
N PHE A 334 -1.62 20.90 19.37
CA PHE A 334 -0.32 21.55 19.21
C PHE A 334 -0.47 22.97 18.68
N LEU A 335 -1.19 23.18 17.58
CA LEU A 335 -1.43 24.52 17.01
C LEU A 335 -2.18 25.44 17.98
N ARG A 336 -3.12 24.90 18.77
CA ARG A 336 -3.86 25.64 19.81
C ARG A 336 -2.98 26.08 20.98
N LEU A 337 -1.88 25.38 21.25
CA LEU A 337 -0.95 25.74 22.32
C LEU A 337 0.02 26.86 21.90
N ILE A 338 0.38 26.92 20.61
CA ILE A 338 1.40 27.85 20.11
C ILE A 338 0.84 29.08 19.38
N LEU A 339 -0.42 29.03 18.92
CA LEU A 339 -1.07 30.11 18.16
C LEU A 339 -2.41 30.50 18.79
N PRO A 340 -2.86 31.77 18.63
CA PRO A 340 -4.20 32.16 19.03
C PRO A 340 -5.26 31.29 18.36
N GLU A 341 -6.35 31.03 19.07
CA GLU A 341 -7.45 30.15 18.69
C GLU A 341 -7.82 30.19 17.21
N ALA A 342 -8.17 31.37 16.70
CA ALA A 342 -8.61 31.51 15.32
C ALA A 342 -7.46 31.35 14.30
N VAL A 343 -6.26 31.81 14.64
CA VAL A 343 -5.08 31.71 13.77
C VAL A 343 -4.66 30.24 13.62
N GLY A 344 -4.44 29.56 14.75
CA GLY A 344 -4.09 28.14 14.77
C GLY A 344 -5.19 27.27 14.16
N GLY A 345 -6.46 27.61 14.43
CA GLY A 345 -7.63 26.98 13.85
C GLY A 345 -7.72 27.09 12.33
N THR A 346 -7.50 28.27 11.76
CA THR A 346 -7.49 28.47 10.31
C THR A 346 -6.34 27.75 9.62
N VAL A 347 -5.13 27.79 10.20
CA VAL A 347 -3.97 27.03 9.70
C VAL A 347 -4.26 25.52 9.76
N PHE A 348 -4.85 25.05 10.85
CA PHE A 348 -5.25 23.64 10.98
C PHE A 348 -6.28 23.23 9.92
N ALA A 349 -7.31 24.04 9.67
CA ALA A 349 -8.32 23.75 8.65
C ALA A 349 -7.70 23.62 7.24
N GLY A 350 -6.77 24.50 6.90
CA GLY A 350 -5.99 24.41 5.66
C GLY A 350 -5.12 23.16 5.58
N GLY A 351 -4.45 22.81 6.69
CA GLY A 351 -3.66 21.58 6.79
C GLY A 351 -4.50 20.32 6.68
N LEU A 352 -5.71 20.31 7.24
CA LEU A 352 -6.67 19.21 7.13
C LEU A 352 -7.13 19.00 5.69
N LEU A 353 -7.38 20.09 4.93
CA LEU A 353 -7.62 19.99 3.49
C LEU A 353 -6.39 19.41 2.76
N GLY A 354 -5.19 19.84 3.14
CA GLY A 354 -3.94 19.28 2.62
C GLY A 354 -3.85 17.77 2.81
N TYR A 355 -4.17 17.28 4.01
CA TYR A 355 -4.24 15.84 4.30
C TYR A 355 -5.21 15.10 3.38
N VAL A 356 -6.44 15.61 3.21
CA VAL A 356 -7.42 15.00 2.32
C VAL A 356 -6.90 14.95 0.89
N ILE A 357 -6.32 16.06 0.39
CA ILE A 357 -5.75 16.12 -0.97
C ILE A 357 -4.62 15.11 -1.12
N TYR A 358 -3.71 15.02 -0.14
CA TYR A 358 -2.61 14.06 -0.13
C TYR A 358 -3.11 12.62 -0.24
N ASP A 359 -4.06 12.20 0.61
CA ASP A 359 -4.51 10.82 0.66
C ASP A 359 -5.26 10.44 -0.65
N MET A 360 -6.01 11.40 -1.22
CA MET A 360 -6.69 11.22 -2.50
C MET A 360 -5.71 11.18 -3.68
N ILE A 361 -4.68 12.02 -3.69
CA ILE A 361 -3.60 11.93 -4.69
C ILE A 361 -2.92 10.58 -4.56
N HIS A 362 -2.50 10.19 -3.35
CA HIS A 362 -1.81 8.92 -3.10
C HIS A 362 -2.61 7.73 -3.62
N TYR A 363 -3.90 7.66 -3.28
CA TYR A 363 -4.81 6.64 -3.80
C TYR A 363 -4.89 6.67 -5.33
N TYR A 364 -5.05 7.86 -5.92
CA TYR A 364 -5.14 8.01 -7.37
C TYR A 364 -3.83 7.64 -8.09
N LEU A 365 -2.65 7.82 -7.48
CA LEU A 365 -1.38 7.40 -8.07
C LEU A 365 -1.29 5.86 -8.16
N HIS A 366 -1.85 5.13 -7.21
CA HIS A 366 -1.88 3.66 -7.25
C HIS A 366 -2.95 3.09 -8.18
N PHE A 367 -4.16 3.65 -8.13
CA PHE A 367 -5.34 3.03 -8.73
C PHE A 367 -5.95 3.80 -9.91
N GLY A 368 -5.56 5.06 -10.09
CA GLY A 368 -5.96 5.90 -11.21
C GLY A 368 -5.09 5.70 -12.44
N SER A 369 -5.58 6.16 -13.60
CA SER A 369 -4.85 6.19 -14.87
C SER A 369 -4.68 7.63 -15.36
N PRO A 370 -3.72 8.41 -14.80
CA PRO A 370 -3.48 9.77 -15.24
C PRO A 370 -3.03 9.82 -16.71
N HIS A 371 -3.46 10.85 -17.42
CA HIS A 371 -3.11 11.05 -18.82
C HIS A 371 -1.60 11.25 -18.99
N ARG A 372 -1.01 10.58 -19.99
CA ARG A 372 0.42 10.69 -20.31
C ARG A 372 0.79 12.15 -20.56
N GLY A 373 1.90 12.60 -19.97
CA GLY A 373 2.37 14.00 -20.05
C GLY A 373 1.75 14.94 -19.01
N SER A 374 0.74 14.52 -18.26
CA SER A 374 0.23 15.31 -17.14
C SER A 374 1.17 15.30 -15.93
N TYR A 375 1.02 16.28 -15.04
CA TYR A 375 1.73 16.31 -13.77
C TYR A 375 1.47 15.06 -12.91
N LEU A 376 0.20 14.63 -12.82
CA LEU A 376 -0.17 13.41 -12.08
C LEU A 376 0.44 12.14 -12.69
N TYR A 377 0.67 12.08 -14.00
CA TYR A 377 1.40 10.98 -14.62
C TYR A 377 2.87 10.98 -14.20
N SER A 378 3.51 12.14 -14.17
CA SER A 378 4.88 12.28 -13.65
C SER A 378 4.98 11.91 -12.17
N LEU A 379 4.00 12.29 -11.35
CA LEU A 379 3.92 11.89 -9.95
C LEU A 379 3.68 10.38 -9.80
N LYS A 380 2.79 9.77 -10.59
CA LYS A 380 2.55 8.33 -10.58
C LYS A 380 3.84 7.57 -10.91
N ALA A 381 4.52 7.94 -11.98
CA ALA A 381 5.80 7.32 -12.35
C ALA A 381 6.86 7.49 -11.25
N HIS A 382 6.92 8.67 -10.61
CA HIS A 382 7.85 8.93 -9.51
C HIS A 382 7.53 8.07 -8.27
N HIS A 383 6.27 8.01 -7.86
CA HIS A 383 5.83 7.25 -6.70
C HIS A 383 5.95 5.73 -6.89
N VAL A 384 5.68 5.24 -8.09
CA VAL A 384 5.99 3.84 -8.43
C VAL A 384 7.49 3.58 -8.27
N LYS A 385 8.37 4.45 -8.79
CA LYS A 385 9.81 4.26 -8.63
C LYS A 385 10.20 4.22 -7.15
N HIS A 386 9.58 5.04 -6.30
CA HIS A 386 9.75 4.97 -4.85
C HIS A 386 9.41 3.56 -4.31
N HIS A 387 8.26 2.99 -4.68
CA HIS A 387 7.86 1.65 -4.26
C HIS A 387 8.81 0.53 -4.71
N PHE A 388 9.25 0.56 -5.97
CA PHE A 388 9.85 -0.62 -6.62
C PHE A 388 11.36 -0.53 -6.89
N ALA A 389 11.95 0.67 -6.83
CA ALA A 389 13.36 0.88 -7.21
C ALA A 389 14.14 1.73 -6.19
N HIS A 390 13.54 2.79 -5.67
CA HIS A 390 14.23 3.81 -4.87
C HIS A 390 13.47 4.13 -3.57
N GLN A 391 13.30 3.14 -2.70
CA GLN A 391 12.53 3.26 -1.45
C GLN A 391 13.09 4.26 -0.45
N GLN A 392 14.34 4.70 -0.62
CA GLN A 392 15.00 5.70 0.22
C GLN A 392 15.03 7.09 -0.45
N SER A 393 14.17 7.33 -1.45
CA SER A 393 14.06 8.60 -2.20
C SER A 393 12.63 8.79 -2.71
N GLY A 394 12.25 10.02 -3.06
CA GLY A 394 10.90 10.33 -3.56
C GLY A 394 9.84 10.24 -2.46
N PHE A 395 10.03 10.97 -1.37
CA PHE A 395 9.11 10.97 -0.23
C PHE A 395 7.92 11.93 -0.43
N GLY A 396 8.00 12.86 -1.38
CA GLY A 396 6.89 13.73 -1.75
C GLY A 396 5.88 13.01 -2.64
N ILE A 397 4.64 12.89 -2.18
CA ILE A 397 3.53 12.25 -2.90
C ILE A 397 2.69 13.30 -3.64
N SER A 398 2.30 14.37 -2.95
CA SER A 398 1.54 15.48 -3.53
C SER A 398 2.42 16.40 -4.39
N THR A 399 3.70 16.53 -4.04
CA THR A 399 4.67 17.37 -4.73
C THR A 399 6.11 16.94 -4.48
N LYS A 400 7.00 17.22 -5.44
CA LYS A 400 8.45 16.92 -5.39
C LYS A 400 9.29 18.05 -4.76
N ILE A 401 8.66 19.15 -4.32
CA ILE A 401 9.37 20.36 -3.84
C ILE A 401 10.35 20.02 -2.71
N TRP A 402 9.89 19.25 -1.72
CA TRP A 402 10.71 18.89 -0.56
C TRP A 402 11.80 17.86 -0.89
N ASP A 403 11.55 16.96 -1.86
CA ASP A 403 12.60 16.08 -2.37
C ASP A 403 13.74 16.85 -3.05
N HIS A 404 13.42 17.93 -3.76
CA HIS A 404 14.43 18.81 -4.33
C HIS A 404 15.23 19.54 -3.24
N PHE A 405 14.51 20.12 -2.26
CA PHE A 405 15.12 20.89 -1.17
C PHE A 405 16.03 20.04 -0.27
N PHE A 406 15.62 18.81 0.03
CA PHE A 406 16.34 17.90 0.92
C PHE A 406 17.19 16.84 0.20
N HIS A 407 17.38 16.99 -1.12
CA HIS A 407 18.19 16.11 -1.96
C HIS A 407 17.79 14.63 -1.91
N THR A 408 16.49 14.35 -1.89
CA THR A 408 15.91 13.00 -1.95
C THR A 408 15.15 12.73 -3.25
N LEU A 409 15.37 13.54 -4.29
CA LEU A 409 14.75 13.35 -5.60
C LEU A 409 15.29 12.07 -6.28
N ILE A 410 14.37 11.21 -6.74
CA ILE A 410 14.72 10.02 -7.53
C ILE A 410 15.39 10.45 -8.85
N PRO A 411 16.57 9.92 -9.19
CA PRO A 411 17.24 10.23 -10.46
C PRO A 411 16.37 9.89 -11.67
N GLU A 412 16.34 10.78 -12.66
CA GLU A 412 15.83 10.44 -13.98
C GLU A 412 16.91 9.67 -14.72
N GLU A 413 16.63 8.42 -15.09
CA GLU A 413 17.51 7.71 -16.04
C GLU A 413 17.49 8.50 -17.36
N SER A 414 18.65 9.03 -17.75
CA SER A 414 18.80 9.71 -19.02
C SER A 414 18.60 8.71 -20.15
N HIS A 415 17.42 8.70 -20.77
CA HIS A 415 17.28 8.08 -22.08
C HIS A 415 18.17 8.85 -23.05
N PRO A 416 19.14 8.19 -23.74
CA PRO A 416 19.79 8.85 -24.85
C PRO A 416 18.69 9.26 -25.83
N LYS A 417 18.58 10.58 -26.08
CA LYS A 417 17.67 11.11 -27.09
C LYS A 417 18.00 10.38 -28.39
N MET A 418 17.02 9.68 -28.95
CA MET A 418 17.15 9.21 -30.34
C MET A 418 17.36 10.46 -31.20
N GLN A 419 18.54 10.55 -31.80
CA GLN A 419 18.82 11.48 -32.90
C GLN A 419 18.19 10.95 -34.18
#